data_AF-A0A3A8WEB9-F1
#
_entry.id   AF-A0A3A8WEB9-F1
#
_cell.length_a   1.000
_cell.length_b   1.000
_cell.length_c   1.000
_cell.angle_alpha   90.00
_cell.angle_beta   90.00
_cell.angle_gamma   90.00
#
_symmetry.space_group_name_H-M   'P 1'
#
loop_
_entity.id
_entity.type
_entity.pdbx_description
1 polymer ?
#
loop_
_entity_poly.entity_id
_entity_poly.type
_entity_poly.pdbx_seq_one_letter_code
_entity_poly.pdbx_strand_id
1 'polypeptide(L)'
;MNDAGRIGFVLRGTYDTTVIYDFLDVVHYNGASYVARKQTVGNEPIDSDEYWQVLAKSADFGDYATELSLVKQSVESLINTSVQGEGLEFFVDDEGILNVIYDDEAGDGEEETESETDNPSS
;
A
#
# COMPACT_ATOMS: atom_id res chain seq x y z
N MET A 1 21.51 -40.04 -26.67
CA MET A 1 22.37 -39.94 -25.47
C MET A 1 21.44 -39.52 -24.35
N ASN A 2 21.29 -40.37 -23.34
CA ASN A 2 20.43 -40.05 -22.21
C ASN A 2 21.26 -39.10 -21.35
N ASP A 3 20.92 -37.82 -21.41
CA ASP A 3 21.50 -36.80 -20.55
C ASP A 3 21.34 -37.26 -19.10
N ALA A 4 22.36 -37.14 -18.27
CA ALA A 4 22.40 -37.73 -16.93
C ALA A 4 21.42 -37.08 -15.94
N GLY A 5 20.50 -36.26 -16.44
CA GLY A 5 19.68 -35.34 -15.68
C GLY A 5 20.56 -34.22 -15.13
N ARG A 6 20.14 -32.97 -15.29
CA ARG A 6 20.74 -31.87 -14.55
C ARG A 6 20.57 -32.17 -13.04
N ILE A 7 21.66 -32.47 -12.32
CA ILE A 7 21.62 -32.99 -10.93
C ILE A 7 21.61 -31.85 -9.90
N GLY A 8 20.97 -30.71 -10.20
CA GLY A 8 20.96 -29.60 -9.25
C GLY A 8 20.35 -28.31 -9.80
N PHE A 9 20.13 -27.39 -8.86
CA PHE A 9 19.67 -26.05 -9.18
C PHE A 9 20.73 -25.27 -9.94
N VAL A 10 20.32 -24.59 -11.02
CA VAL A 10 21.16 -23.67 -11.77
C VAL A 10 20.65 -22.25 -11.54
N LEU A 11 21.46 -21.41 -10.92
CA LEU A 11 21.10 -20.02 -10.67
C LEU A 11 21.21 -19.21 -11.97
N ARG A 12 20.12 -18.57 -12.38
CA ARG A 12 20.03 -17.80 -13.63
C ARG A 12 19.95 -16.28 -13.40
N GLY A 13 19.80 -15.85 -12.14
CA GLY A 13 19.68 -14.44 -11.79
C GLY A 13 18.24 -13.94 -11.94
N THR A 14 18.06 -12.66 -12.31
CA THR A 14 16.74 -12.06 -12.51
C THR A 14 15.98 -12.72 -13.66
N TYR A 15 14.68 -12.94 -13.50
CA TYR A 15 13.82 -13.41 -14.58
C TYR A 15 13.80 -12.43 -15.77
N ASP A 16 13.87 -12.97 -16.98
CA ASP A 16 13.77 -12.27 -18.26
C ASP A 16 12.80 -13.04 -19.16
N THR A 17 11.83 -12.33 -19.72
CA THR A 17 10.77 -12.89 -20.59
C THR A 17 11.31 -13.56 -21.86
N THR A 18 12.50 -13.19 -22.31
CA THR A 18 13.12 -13.70 -23.54
C THR A 18 14.02 -14.91 -23.35
N VAL A 19 14.35 -15.26 -22.10
CA VAL A 19 15.28 -16.36 -21.78
C VAL A 19 14.51 -17.67 -21.62
N ILE A 20 15.05 -18.74 -22.20
CA ILE A 20 14.57 -20.10 -21.95
C ILE A 20 15.19 -20.59 -20.63
N TYR A 21 14.32 -21.07 -19.73
CA TYR A 21 14.69 -21.68 -18.46
C TYR A 21 14.33 -23.17 -18.50
N ASP A 22 15.27 -24.05 -18.18
CA ASP A 22 15.07 -25.50 -18.13
C ASP A 22 14.64 -25.96 -16.73
N PHE A 23 14.26 -27.24 -16.61
CA PHE A 23 14.00 -27.85 -15.30
C PHE A 23 15.15 -27.60 -14.30
N LEU A 24 14.79 -27.18 -13.09
CA LEU A 24 15.70 -26.78 -11.99
C LEU A 24 16.49 -25.48 -12.21
N ASP A 25 16.21 -24.69 -13.24
CA ASP A 25 16.67 -23.30 -13.28
C ASP A 25 15.99 -22.48 -12.18
N VAL A 26 16.77 -21.63 -11.52
CA VAL A 26 16.32 -20.78 -10.43
C VAL A 26 16.49 -19.31 -10.82
N VAL A 27 15.40 -18.54 -10.68
CA VAL A 27 15.37 -17.11 -10.96
C VAL A 27 14.93 -16.31 -9.74
N HIS A 28 15.31 -15.03 -9.72
CA HIS A 28 14.74 -14.03 -8.82
C HIS A 28 13.67 -13.21 -9.55
N TYR A 29 12.51 -13.03 -8.92
CA TYR A 29 11.41 -12.22 -9.43
C TYR A 29 10.59 -11.68 -8.25
N ASN A 30 10.21 -10.39 -8.27
CA ASN A 30 9.34 -9.76 -7.26
C ASN A 30 9.69 -10.11 -5.80
N GLY A 31 10.98 -10.06 -5.42
CA GLY A 31 11.40 -10.31 -4.03
C GLY A 31 11.46 -11.78 -3.62
N ALA A 32 11.13 -12.71 -4.53
CA ALA A 32 11.20 -14.15 -4.29
C ALA A 32 12.17 -14.85 -5.25
N SER A 33 12.57 -16.06 -4.88
CA SER A 33 13.30 -16.99 -5.73
C SER A 33 12.37 -18.13 -6.14
N TYR A 34 12.38 -18.47 -7.43
CA TYR A 34 11.51 -19.49 -8.03
C TYR A 34 12.34 -20.52 -8.77
N VAL A 35 11.91 -21.78 -8.74
CA VAL A 35 12.48 -22.87 -9.53
C VAL A 35 11.56 -23.25 -10.68
N ALA A 36 12.12 -23.42 -11.87
CA ALA A 36 11.43 -23.94 -13.03
C ALA A 36 11.12 -25.44 -12.88
N ARG A 37 9.85 -25.80 -13.02
CA ARG A 37 9.29 -27.16 -12.95
C ARG A 37 9.34 -27.90 -14.29
N LYS A 38 9.50 -27.16 -15.38
CA LYS A 38 9.72 -27.64 -16.76
C LYS A 38 10.29 -26.50 -17.60
N GLN A 39 10.67 -26.79 -18.84
CA GLN A 39 11.12 -25.77 -19.77
C GLN A 39 10.07 -24.66 -19.92
N THR A 40 10.48 -23.41 -19.76
CA THR A 40 9.59 -22.24 -19.83
C THR A 40 10.29 -21.03 -20.44
N VAL A 41 9.52 -20.18 -21.14
CA VAL A 41 9.93 -18.89 -21.72
C VAL A 41 8.73 -17.97 -21.74
N GLY A 42 8.90 -16.71 -21.36
CA GLY A 42 7.83 -15.71 -21.34
C GLY A 42 6.73 -15.91 -20.29
N ASN A 43 6.75 -17.00 -19.51
CA ASN A 43 5.83 -17.19 -18.39
C ASN A 43 6.44 -16.65 -17.10
N GLU A 44 5.78 -15.65 -16.50
CA GLU A 44 6.25 -15.02 -15.28
C GLU A 44 6.23 -15.98 -14.08
N PRO A 45 7.23 -15.93 -13.18
CA PRO A 45 7.22 -16.74 -11.97
C PRO A 45 6.08 -16.37 -11.02
N ILE A 46 5.32 -17.39 -10.64
CA ILE A 46 4.29 -17.32 -9.59
C ILE A 46 4.51 -18.42 -8.55
N ASP A 47 3.88 -18.28 -7.38
CA ASP A 47 4.21 -19.08 -6.19
C ASP A 47 4.05 -20.60 -6.44
N SER A 48 3.08 -21.01 -7.24
CA SER A 48 2.98 -22.39 -7.73
C SER A 48 2.08 -22.47 -8.97
N ASP A 49 2.64 -22.93 -10.09
CA ASP A 49 1.90 -23.27 -11.31
C ASP A 49 2.58 -24.41 -12.07
N GLU A 50 2.27 -24.61 -13.36
CA GLU A 50 2.91 -25.65 -14.16
C GLU A 50 4.38 -25.38 -14.53
N TYR A 51 4.85 -24.13 -14.44
CA TYR A 51 6.18 -23.70 -14.85
C TYR A 51 7.11 -23.40 -13.67
N TRP A 52 6.59 -22.92 -12.55
CA TRP A 52 7.33 -22.32 -11.45
C TRP A 52 6.85 -22.84 -10.08
N GLN A 53 7.78 -22.89 -9.15
CA GLN A 53 7.55 -23.17 -7.74
C GLN A 53 8.39 -22.20 -6.90
N VAL A 54 7.80 -21.51 -5.93
CA VAL A 54 8.57 -20.67 -5.00
C VAL A 54 9.54 -21.54 -4.18
N LEU A 55 10.80 -21.12 -4.11
CA LEU A 55 11.84 -21.71 -3.26
C LEU A 55 11.99 -20.93 -1.96
N ALA A 56 12.03 -19.61 -2.07
CA ALA A 56 12.18 -18.71 -0.95
C ALA A 56 11.48 -17.40 -1.29
N LYS A 57 10.72 -16.89 -0.33
CA LYS A 57 10.09 -15.58 -0.38
C LYS A 57 10.47 -14.91 0.93
N SER A 58 11.03 -13.71 0.89
CA SER A 58 11.10 -12.92 2.12
C SER A 58 9.67 -12.77 2.63
N ALA A 59 9.45 -12.96 3.94
CA ALA A 59 8.23 -12.43 4.53
C ALA A 59 8.19 -10.96 4.12
N ASP A 60 7.09 -10.56 3.50
CA ASP A 60 6.84 -9.16 3.21
C ASP A 60 7.19 -8.38 4.50
N PHE A 61 8.12 -7.41 4.41
CA PHE A 61 7.80 -6.16 5.09
C PHE A 61 6.47 -5.79 4.44
N GLY A 62 5.37 -5.96 5.19
CA GLY A 62 4.02 -6.17 4.69
C GLY A 62 3.76 -5.35 3.45
N ASP A 63 3.14 -5.96 2.43
CA ASP A 63 2.61 -5.28 1.26
C ASP A 63 2.27 -3.83 1.63
N TYR A 64 3.15 -2.89 1.27
CA TYR A 64 3.09 -1.54 1.83
C TYR A 64 1.71 -0.93 1.53
N ALA A 65 1.03 -1.40 0.49
CA ALA A 65 -0.34 -1.02 0.17
C ALA A 65 -1.38 -1.44 1.23
N THR A 66 -1.29 -2.65 1.80
CA THR A 66 -2.21 -3.08 2.86
C THR A 66 -1.90 -2.44 4.21
N GLU A 67 -0.62 -2.28 4.57
CA GLU A 67 -0.25 -1.53 5.77
C GLU A 67 -0.63 -0.05 5.65
N LEU A 68 -0.39 0.59 4.50
CA LEU A 68 -0.87 1.94 4.22
C LEU A 68 -2.40 2.02 4.22
N SER A 69 -3.11 1.00 3.76
CA SER A 69 -4.58 0.96 3.79
C SER A 69 -5.11 0.90 5.22
N LEU A 70 -4.49 0.12 6.10
CA LEU A 70 -4.87 0.02 7.51
C LEU A 70 -4.49 1.30 8.27
N VAL A 71 -3.33 1.88 7.98
CA VAL A 71 -2.92 3.18 8.53
C VAL A 71 -3.89 4.28 8.10
N LYS A 72 -4.23 4.39 6.81
CA LYS A 72 -5.22 5.35 6.29
C LYS A 72 -6.59 5.16 6.94
N GLN A 73 -7.08 3.93 7.02
CA GLN A 73 -8.37 3.63 7.66
C GLN A 73 -8.37 3.97 9.16
N SER A 74 -7.28 3.68 9.88
CA SER A 74 -7.17 4.04 11.30
C SER A 74 -7.09 5.55 11.50
N VAL A 75 -6.41 6.28 10.63
CA VAL A 75 -6.35 7.75 10.66
C VAL A 75 -7.71 8.37 10.36
N GLU A 76 -8.42 7.91 9.32
CA GLU A 76 -9.79 8.37 9.00
C GLU A 76 -10.76 8.11 10.17
N SER A 77 -10.65 6.93 10.80
CA SER A 77 -11.46 6.60 11.97
C SER A 77 -11.13 7.49 13.17
N LEU A 78 -9.86 7.83 13.39
CA LEU A 78 -9.45 8.75 14.46
C LEU A 78 -9.93 10.17 14.21
N ILE A 79 -9.87 10.66 12.96
CA ILE A 79 -10.43 11.97 12.59
C ILE A 79 -11.92 12.02 12.91
N ASN A 80 -12.69 10.99 12.54
CA ASN A 80 -14.14 10.98 12.77
C ASN A 80 -14.56 10.71 14.23
N THR A 81 -13.66 10.17 15.07
CA THR A 81 -13.95 9.79 16.47
C THR A 81 -13.31 10.75 17.49
N SER A 82 -12.35 11.57 17.08
CA SER A 82 -11.78 12.64 17.89
C SER A 82 -12.82 13.73 18.16
N VAL A 83 -12.71 14.36 19.33
CA VAL A 83 -13.45 15.60 19.63
C VAL A 83 -12.95 16.65 18.65
N GLN A 84 -13.67 16.84 17.56
CA GLN A 84 -13.58 18.02 16.71
C GLN A 84 -14.10 19.18 17.56
N GLY A 85 -13.24 19.76 18.39
CA GLY A 85 -13.54 21.09 18.94
C GLY A 85 -13.83 22.01 17.77
N GLU A 86 -14.81 22.91 17.91
CA GLU A 86 -15.16 23.84 16.83
C GLU A 86 -13.89 24.55 16.34
N GLY A 87 -13.70 24.51 15.01
CA GLY A 87 -12.52 25.08 14.36
C GLY A 87 -11.31 24.14 14.20
N LEU A 88 -11.28 22.92 14.74
CA LEU A 88 -10.15 22.00 14.49
C LEU A 88 -10.36 21.20 13.20
N GLU A 89 -9.37 21.17 12.31
CA GLU A 89 -9.34 20.30 11.14
C GLU A 89 -8.10 19.40 11.16
N PHE A 90 -8.28 18.13 10.78
CA PHE A 90 -7.23 17.12 10.72
C PHE A 90 -7.11 16.60 9.29
N PHE A 91 -5.90 16.54 8.73
CA PHE A 91 -5.67 16.03 7.37
C PHE A 91 -4.30 15.36 7.24
N VAL A 92 -4.17 14.47 6.25
CA VAL A 92 -2.90 13.83 5.89
C VAL A 92 -2.35 14.49 4.62
N ASP A 93 -1.09 14.90 4.63
CA ASP A 93 -0.46 15.51 3.45
C ASP A 93 0.08 14.49 2.44
N ASP A 94 0.64 14.99 1.34
CA ASP A 94 1.19 14.17 0.25
C ASP A 94 2.41 13.32 0.69
N GLU A 95 3.03 13.65 1.82
CA GLU A 95 4.14 12.90 2.44
C GLU A 95 3.64 11.84 3.44
N GLY A 96 2.33 11.78 3.68
CA GLY A 96 1.70 10.82 4.60
C GLY A 96 1.73 11.24 6.07
N ILE A 97 2.03 12.51 6.36
CA ILE A 97 2.09 13.04 7.73
C ILE A 97 0.70 13.55 8.15
N LEU A 98 0.26 13.20 9.37
CA LEU A 98 -0.97 13.72 9.95
C LEU A 98 -0.73 15.13 10.52
N ASN A 99 -1.46 16.10 9.99
CA ASN A 99 -1.45 17.50 10.39
C ASN A 99 -2.76 17.89 11.10
N VAL A 100 -2.67 18.91 11.96
CA VAL A 100 -3.82 19.51 12.66
C VAL A 100 -3.76 21.02 12.49
N ILE A 101 -4.85 21.64 12.06
CA ILE A 101 -4.99 23.09 11.94
C ILE A 101 -6.21 23.58 12.73
N TYR A 102 -6.20 24.88 13.03
CA TYR A 102 -7.31 25.57 13.69
C TYR A 102 -7.81 26.69 12.78
N ASP A 103 -9.10 26.65 12.44
CA ASP A 103 -9.85 27.66 11.71
C ASP A 103 -10.80 28.39 12.66
N ASP A 104 -10.57 29.69 12.83
CA ASP A 104 -11.34 30.58 13.70
C ASP A 104 -12.68 31.01 13.04
N GLU A 105 -12.90 30.70 11.75
CA GLU A 105 -14.08 31.16 10.99
C GLU A 105 -15.24 30.16 10.94
N ALA A 106 -15.14 28.97 11.55
CA ALA A 106 -16.23 27.99 11.55
C ALA A 106 -17.46 28.41 12.39
N GLY A 107 -17.40 29.55 13.09
CA GLY A 107 -18.38 29.98 14.09
C GLY A 107 -19.11 31.30 13.84
N ASP A 108 -18.78 32.12 12.83
CA ASP A 108 -19.43 33.43 12.67
C ASP A 108 -20.47 33.44 11.55
N GLY A 109 -21.67 32.98 11.92
CA GLY A 109 -22.89 33.11 11.14
C GLY A 109 -23.92 34.01 11.82
N GLU A 110 -23.51 34.96 12.66
CA GLU A 110 -24.43 35.95 13.23
C GLU A 110 -24.32 37.27 12.45
N GLU A 111 -25.20 37.45 11.45
CA GLU A 111 -25.55 38.79 10.98
C GLU A 111 -26.18 39.56 12.16
N GLU A 112 -25.36 40.36 12.81
CA GLU A 112 -25.74 41.46 13.69
C GLU A 112 -26.73 42.40 12.97
N THR A 113 -28.03 42.18 13.14
CA THR A 113 -29.03 43.23 12.91
C THR A 113 -29.32 43.92 14.24
N GLU A 114 -28.48 44.89 14.61
CA GLU A 114 -28.80 45.84 15.68
C GLU A 114 -29.78 46.93 15.21
N SER A 115 -30.47 47.50 16.22
CA SER A 115 -31.29 48.73 16.26
C SER A 115 -32.76 48.59 15.85
N GLU A 116 -33.78 48.99 16.62
CA GLU A 116 -33.87 49.91 17.77
C GLU A 116 -35.19 49.58 18.50
N THR A 117 -35.15 49.27 19.80
CA THR A 117 -36.34 49.44 20.65
C THR A 117 -36.06 50.60 21.60
N ASP A 118 -36.54 51.78 21.23
CA ASP A 118 -36.59 52.94 22.12
C ASP A 118 -37.59 52.67 23.26
N ASN A 119 -37.00 52.23 24.37
CA ASN A 119 -37.27 52.47 25.78
C ASN A 119 -38.65 53.01 26.23
N PRO A 120 -39.34 52.35 27.18
CA PRO A 120 -40.54 52.88 27.83
C PRO A 120 -40.22 53.73 29.07
N SER A 121 -40.83 54.91 29.22
CA SER A 121 -41.22 55.41 30.55
C SER A 121 -42.14 56.62 30.55
N SER A 122 -43.19 56.46 31.36
CA SER A 122 -44.09 57.43 32.04
C SER A 122 -45.13 58.18 31.22
#